data_AF-A0A291L6W0-F1
#
_entry.id   AF-A0A291L6W0-F1
#
_cell.length_a   1.000
_cell.length_b   1.000
_cell.length_c   1.000
_cell.angle_alpha   90.00
_cell.angle_beta   90.00
_cell.angle_gamma   90.00
#
_symmetry.space_group_name_H-M   'P 1'
#
loop_
_entity.id
_entity.type
_entity.pdbx_description
1 polymer ?
#
loop_
_entity_poly.entity_id
_entity_poly.type
_entity_poly.pdbx_seq_one_letter_code
_entity_poly.pdbx_strand_id
1 'polypeptide(L)'
;FTREVDDEGLCPAGQLCLDPLTNDSTILDSLFSSLHSSNDTVPIQFKKCCYGYCIDLLEKLAEDMNFDFDLYIVGDGKYGTWKNGHWTGLVGDLLGGSAHMAVTSFSINTARSQVIDFTSPFFSTSLGILVRTRDTAAPIGAFMWPLHWTMWLGIFVALHITAIFLTLYEWKSPFGMTPKGRNRSKVF
;
A
#
# COMPACT_ATOMS: atom_id res chain seq x y z
N PHE A 1 15.14 1.19 -2.92
CA PHE A 1 15.89 0.02 -3.42
C PHE A 1 17.39 0.33 -3.43
N THR A 2 17.86 1.03 -2.42
CA THR A 2 19.26 1.42 -2.27
C THR A 2 19.68 1.07 -0.86
N ARG A 3 20.94 0.70 -0.70
CA ARG A 3 21.59 0.54 0.60
C ARG A 3 22.76 1.50 0.68
N GLU A 4 23.13 1.82 1.92
CA GLU A 4 24.40 2.47 2.18
C GLU A 4 25.54 1.53 1.77
N VAL A 5 26.61 2.13 1.25
CA VAL A 5 27.88 1.45 1.02
C VAL A 5 28.54 1.07 2.35
N ASP A 6 29.51 0.16 2.29
CA ASP A 6 30.35 -0.14 3.45
C ASP A 6 31.31 1.01 3.80
N ASP A 7 32.10 0.83 4.85
CA ASP A 7 33.07 1.83 5.33
C ASP A 7 34.18 2.14 4.30
N GLU A 8 34.37 1.27 3.30
CA GLU A 8 35.32 1.43 2.21
C GLU A 8 34.68 2.07 0.95
N GLY A 9 33.36 2.30 0.99
CA GLY A 9 32.61 2.87 -0.13
C GLY A 9 32.26 1.85 -1.23
N LEU A 10 32.35 0.55 -0.93
CA LEU A 10 32.09 -0.56 -1.83
C LEU A 10 30.70 -1.17 -1.60
N CYS A 11 30.26 -1.92 -2.61
CA CYS A 11 28.99 -2.64 -2.58
C CYS A 11 29.24 -4.15 -2.51
N PRO A 12 29.14 -4.79 -1.33
CA PRO A 12 29.27 -6.24 -1.22
C PRO A 12 28.09 -6.99 -1.87
N ALA A 13 26.96 -6.31 -2.06
CA ALA A 13 25.80 -6.83 -2.78
C ALA A 13 25.10 -5.72 -3.56
N GLY A 14 24.74 -6.00 -4.81
CA GLY A 14 24.17 -5.03 -5.75
C GLY A 14 25.23 -4.24 -6.49
N GLN A 15 24.77 -3.30 -7.32
CA GLN A 15 25.63 -2.49 -8.18
C GLN A 15 25.87 -1.12 -7.56
N LEU A 16 27.11 -0.62 -7.67
CA LEU A 16 27.44 0.74 -7.26
C LEU A 16 26.67 1.76 -8.11
N CYS A 17 26.03 2.72 -7.44
CA CYS A 17 25.33 3.81 -8.09
C CYS A 17 25.55 5.12 -7.33
N LEU A 18 25.45 6.23 -8.04
CA LEU A 18 25.60 7.56 -7.45
C LEU A 18 24.24 8.18 -7.12
N ASP A 19 24.15 8.85 -5.97
CA ASP A 19 23.04 9.73 -5.57
C ASP A 19 23.56 11.18 -5.42
N PRO A 20 23.80 11.88 -6.54
CA PRO A 20 24.46 13.18 -6.54
C PRO A 20 23.53 14.34 -6.18
N LEU A 21 22.22 14.09 -6.08
CA LEU A 21 21.18 15.09 -5.75
C LEU A 21 21.21 16.33 -6.68
N THR A 22 21.72 16.17 -7.90
CA THR A 22 21.86 17.23 -8.91
C THR A 22 21.32 16.75 -10.25
N ASN A 23 20.89 17.72 -11.06
CA ASN A 23 20.45 17.51 -12.45
C ASN A 23 21.44 18.13 -13.45
N ASP A 24 22.61 18.57 -12.99
CA ASP A 24 23.63 19.19 -13.83
C ASP A 24 24.54 18.12 -14.45
N SER A 25 24.50 17.98 -15.77
CA SER A 25 25.31 17.00 -16.51
C SER A 25 26.80 17.18 -16.29
N THR A 26 27.29 18.42 -16.17
CA THR A 26 28.73 18.68 -16.02
C THR A 26 29.26 18.14 -14.69
N ILE A 27 28.43 18.20 -13.64
CA ILE A 27 28.75 17.65 -12.33
C ILE A 27 28.72 16.12 -12.40
N LEU A 28 27.71 15.53 -13.05
CA LEU A 28 27.62 14.08 -13.25
C LEU A 28 28.85 13.54 -13.98
N ASP A 29 29.24 14.16 -15.10
CA ASP A 29 30.40 13.77 -15.89
C ASP A 29 31.68 13.83 -15.05
N SER A 30 31.84 14.89 -14.23
CA SER A 30 32.99 15.04 -13.36
C SER A 30 33.05 13.96 -12.26
N LEU A 31 31.90 13.55 -11.73
CA LEU A 31 31.80 12.51 -10.70
C LEU A 31 32.15 11.14 -11.29
N PHE A 32 31.60 10.78 -12.44
CA PHE A 32 31.90 9.50 -13.09
C PHE A 32 33.35 9.44 -13.59
N SER A 33 33.88 10.55 -14.11
CA SER A 33 35.31 10.64 -14.46
C SER A 33 36.21 10.43 -13.24
N SER A 34 35.79 10.92 -12.07
CA SER A 34 36.52 10.75 -10.81
C SER A 34 36.38 9.32 -10.26
N LEU A 35 35.22 8.68 -10.46
CA LEU A 35 34.95 7.31 -10.04
C LEU A 35 35.82 6.31 -10.81
N HIS A 36 35.97 6.51 -12.13
CA HIS A 36 36.81 5.68 -13.00
C HIS A 36 38.30 5.99 -12.87
N SER A 37 38.67 7.06 -12.16
CA SER A 37 40.07 7.41 -11.88
C SER A 37 40.66 6.47 -10.82
N SER A 38 41.96 6.19 -10.92
CA SER A 38 42.65 5.21 -10.05
C SER A 38 42.62 5.53 -8.55
N ASN A 39 42.26 6.76 -8.17
CA ASN A 39 42.27 7.23 -6.78
C ASN A 39 40.87 7.47 -6.19
N ASP A 40 39.79 7.10 -6.90
CA ASP A 40 38.37 7.22 -6.50
C ASP A 40 38.12 8.33 -5.45
N THR A 41 37.99 9.56 -5.95
CA THR A 41 37.82 10.73 -5.08
C THR A 41 36.36 11.08 -4.83
N VAL A 42 35.43 10.20 -5.19
CA VAL A 42 33.99 10.46 -5.04
C VAL A 42 33.59 10.37 -3.57
N PRO A 43 32.96 11.41 -2.99
CA PRO A 43 32.48 11.38 -1.62
C PRO A 43 31.56 10.19 -1.34
N ILE A 44 31.81 9.46 -0.24
CA ILE A 44 31.03 8.28 0.18
C ILE A 44 29.53 8.60 0.30
N GLN A 45 29.19 9.82 0.70
CA GLN A 45 27.80 10.28 0.81
C GLN A 45 26.99 10.21 -0.50
N PHE A 46 27.68 10.27 -1.65
CA PHE A 46 27.06 10.14 -2.96
C PHE A 46 27.06 8.70 -3.47
N LYS A 47 27.74 7.77 -2.80
CA LYS A 47 27.76 6.36 -3.20
C LYS A 47 26.64 5.60 -2.53
N LYS A 48 25.93 4.80 -3.30
CA LYS A 48 24.86 3.89 -2.85
C LYS A 48 25.00 2.55 -3.55
N CYS A 49 24.44 1.52 -2.95
CA CYS A 49 24.30 0.21 -3.59
C CYS A 49 22.88 0.04 -4.10
N CYS A 50 22.72 0.06 -5.43
CA CYS A 50 21.46 -0.14 -6.13
C CYS A 50 21.23 -1.64 -6.37
N TYR A 51 20.01 -2.11 -6.10
CA TYR A 51 19.67 -3.53 -6.30
C TYR A 51 18.18 -3.71 -6.60
N GLY A 52 17.83 -4.87 -7.14
CA GLY A 52 16.45 -5.29 -7.38
C GLY A 52 16.17 -5.53 -8.87
N TYR A 53 14.91 -5.87 -9.17
CA TYR A 53 14.52 -6.42 -10.47
C TYR A 53 15.03 -5.65 -11.70
N CYS A 54 14.97 -4.32 -11.69
CA CYS A 54 15.44 -3.50 -12.81
C CYS A 54 16.97 -3.50 -12.96
N ILE A 55 17.71 -3.63 -11.86
CA ILE A 55 19.18 -3.70 -11.86
C ILE A 55 19.61 -5.09 -12.37
N ASP A 56 19.01 -6.16 -11.84
CA ASP A 56 19.31 -7.53 -12.27
C ASP A 56 19.01 -7.72 -13.78
N LEU A 57 17.92 -7.09 -14.28
CA LEU A 57 17.59 -7.08 -15.70
C LEU A 57 18.64 -6.32 -16.52
N LEU A 58 19.08 -5.16 -16.04
CA LEU A 58 20.10 -4.36 -16.72
C LEU A 58 21.44 -5.10 -16.79
N GLU A 59 21.86 -5.77 -15.71
CA GLU A 59 23.06 -6.61 -15.69
C GLU A 59 22.99 -7.72 -16.75
N LYS A 60 21.85 -8.39 -16.89
CA LYS A 60 21.69 -9.41 -17.95
C LYS A 60 21.67 -8.84 -19.36
N LEU A 61 21.08 -7.66 -19.55
CA LEU A 61 21.15 -6.98 -20.84
C LEU A 61 22.59 -6.56 -21.17
N ALA A 62 23.33 -6.08 -20.17
CA ALA A 62 24.74 -5.69 -20.31
C ALA A 62 25.63 -6.88 -20.68
N GLU A 63 25.43 -8.04 -20.05
CA GLU A 63 26.11 -9.29 -20.40
C GLU A 63 25.76 -9.77 -21.83
N ASP A 64 24.48 -9.79 -22.19
CA ASP A 64 24.02 -10.31 -23.48
C ASP A 64 24.42 -9.41 -24.66
N MET A 65 24.43 -8.09 -24.45
CA MET A 65 24.74 -7.09 -25.48
C MET A 65 26.16 -6.55 -25.39
N ASN A 66 26.92 -6.95 -24.37
CA ASN A 66 28.32 -6.61 -24.14
C ASN A 66 28.58 -5.09 -24.05
N PHE A 67 27.83 -4.41 -23.19
CA PHE A 67 28.03 -2.99 -22.85
C PHE A 67 28.29 -2.78 -21.36
N ASP A 68 29.08 -1.78 -21.03
CA ASP A 68 29.27 -1.30 -19.67
C ASP A 68 28.30 -0.15 -19.36
N PHE A 69 27.95 0.02 -18.09
CA PHE A 69 27.03 1.07 -17.67
C PHE A 69 27.40 1.66 -16.32
N ASP A 70 27.10 2.95 -16.20
CA ASP A 70 27.23 3.72 -14.98
C ASP A 70 25.83 4.08 -14.46
N LEU A 71 25.61 3.92 -13.15
CA LEU A 71 24.30 4.16 -12.54
C LEU A 71 24.31 5.43 -11.70
N TYR A 72 23.31 6.28 -11.91
CA TYR A 72 22.98 7.33 -10.96
C TYR A 72 21.46 7.42 -10.74
N ILE A 73 21.10 8.04 -9.61
CA ILE A 73 19.73 8.33 -9.22
C ILE A 73 19.41 9.77 -9.64
N VAL A 74 18.31 9.94 -10.36
CA VAL A 74 17.83 11.26 -10.80
C VAL A 74 17.72 12.22 -9.62
N GLY A 75 18.31 13.41 -9.73
CA GLY A 75 18.49 14.33 -8.60
C GLY A 75 17.19 14.83 -7.99
N ASP A 76 16.11 14.94 -8.78
CA ASP A 76 14.79 15.37 -8.29
C ASP A 76 13.90 14.23 -7.77
N GLY A 77 14.35 12.97 -7.90
CA GLY A 77 13.61 11.77 -7.52
C GLY A 77 12.31 11.53 -8.27
N LYS A 78 12.10 12.17 -9.44
CA LYS A 78 10.83 12.11 -10.18
C LYS A 78 10.99 11.45 -11.55
N TYR A 79 9.91 10.81 -11.96
CA TYR A 79 9.77 10.24 -13.31
C TYR A 79 9.77 11.27 -14.44
N GLY A 80 9.46 12.53 -14.12
CA GLY A 80 9.37 13.60 -15.09
C GLY A 80 7.96 13.98 -15.50
N THR A 81 7.74 15.30 -15.51
CA THR A 81 6.48 15.96 -15.85
C THR A 81 6.78 17.21 -16.68
N TRP A 82 5.91 17.54 -17.62
CA TRP A 82 5.98 18.80 -18.33
C TRP A 82 5.60 19.96 -17.41
N LYS A 83 6.56 20.85 -17.11
CA LYS A 83 6.34 22.04 -16.28
C LYS A 83 7.12 23.22 -16.87
N ASN A 84 6.53 24.41 -16.86
CA ASN A 84 7.18 25.65 -17.28
C ASN A 84 7.85 25.59 -18.68
N GLY A 85 7.28 24.83 -19.61
CA GLY A 85 7.82 24.70 -20.96
C GLY A 85 9.00 23.75 -21.11
N HIS A 86 9.33 22.96 -20.08
CA HIS A 86 10.38 21.95 -20.14
C HIS A 86 9.96 20.65 -19.42
N TRP A 87 10.62 19.55 -19.76
CA TRP A 87 10.49 18.29 -19.03
C TRP A 87 11.42 18.30 -17.81
N THR A 88 11.00 17.66 -16.73
CA THR A 88 11.80 17.47 -15.51
C THR A 88 12.11 15.99 -15.27
N GLY A 89 12.85 15.68 -14.21
CA GLY A 89 13.17 14.32 -13.77
C GLY A 89 13.77 13.45 -14.88
N LEU A 90 13.47 12.15 -14.86
CA LEU A 90 14.06 11.19 -15.81
C LEU A 90 13.89 11.60 -17.28
N VAL A 91 12.71 12.12 -17.66
CA VAL A 91 12.49 12.59 -19.04
C VAL A 91 13.35 13.80 -19.36
N GLY A 92 13.53 14.71 -18.40
CA GLY A 92 14.39 15.88 -18.54
C GLY A 92 15.86 15.48 -18.74
N ASP A 93 16.37 14.56 -17.93
CA ASP A 93 17.76 14.08 -18.01
C ASP A 93 18.06 13.38 -19.34
N LEU A 94 17.11 12.58 -19.85
CA LEU A 94 17.23 11.93 -21.17
C LEU A 94 17.26 12.96 -22.30
N LEU A 95 16.36 13.95 -22.27
CA LEU A 95 16.32 15.01 -23.28
C LEU A 95 17.52 15.96 -23.21
N GLY A 96 18.04 16.19 -22.02
CA GLY A 96 19.23 16.99 -21.77
C GLY A 96 20.54 16.27 -22.10
N GLY A 97 20.49 14.97 -22.43
CA GLY A 97 21.67 14.16 -22.69
C GLY A 97 22.50 13.85 -21.44
N SER A 98 21.95 14.07 -20.24
CA SER A 98 22.60 13.71 -18.97
C SER A 98 22.54 12.19 -18.72
N ALA A 99 21.50 11.53 -19.24
CA ALA A 99 21.38 10.08 -19.27
C ALA A 99 21.19 9.58 -20.70
N HIS A 100 21.80 8.44 -21.01
CA HIS A 100 21.60 7.73 -22.28
C HIS A 100 20.42 6.76 -22.24
N MET A 101 20.13 6.20 -21.06
CA MET A 101 19.08 5.22 -20.85
C MET A 101 18.49 5.39 -19.44
N ALA A 102 17.18 5.18 -19.31
CA ALA A 102 16.52 5.12 -18.01
C ALA A 102 15.92 3.72 -17.81
N VAL A 103 16.37 3.02 -16.77
CA VAL A 103 15.88 1.67 -16.43
C VAL A 103 15.13 1.72 -15.11
N THR A 104 13.80 1.71 -15.18
CA THR A 104 12.93 1.79 -13.99
C THR A 104 11.51 1.33 -14.33
N SER A 105 10.64 1.25 -13.33
CA SER A 105 9.20 1.05 -13.50
C SER A 105 8.53 2.30 -14.09
N PHE A 106 8.67 2.50 -15.39
CA PHE A 106 8.22 3.72 -16.07
C PHE A 106 7.04 3.44 -17.02
N SER A 107 5.91 4.10 -16.76
CA SER A 107 4.70 3.93 -17.57
C SER A 107 4.81 4.66 -18.92
N ILE A 108 4.53 3.92 -19.99
CA ILE A 108 4.40 4.42 -21.36
C ILE A 108 3.13 5.27 -21.46
N ASN A 109 3.26 6.51 -21.90
CA ASN A 109 2.16 7.46 -22.09
C ASN A 109 2.43 8.26 -23.37
N THR A 110 1.37 8.54 -24.15
CA THR A 110 1.40 9.38 -25.36
C THR A 110 2.23 10.65 -25.21
N ALA A 111 2.07 11.42 -24.12
CA ALA A 111 2.81 12.67 -23.94
C ALA A 111 4.33 12.46 -23.81
N ARG A 112 4.75 11.33 -23.22
CA ARG A 112 6.16 10.97 -23.07
C ARG A 112 6.71 10.34 -24.35
N SER A 113 5.93 9.49 -25.01
CA SER A 113 6.29 8.85 -26.28
C SER A 113 6.45 9.82 -27.46
N GLN A 114 6.06 11.10 -27.29
CA GLN A 114 6.31 12.15 -28.28
C GLN A 114 7.72 12.74 -28.20
N VAL A 115 8.42 12.54 -27.08
CA VAL A 115 9.73 13.17 -26.82
C VAL A 115 10.84 12.16 -26.55
N ILE A 116 10.48 10.94 -26.14
CA ILE A 116 11.42 9.84 -25.90
C ILE A 116 10.86 8.54 -26.48
N ASP A 117 11.77 7.65 -26.84
CA ASP A 117 11.43 6.31 -27.31
C ASP A 117 11.39 5.30 -26.17
N PHE A 118 10.53 4.29 -26.32
CA PHE A 118 10.36 3.20 -25.36
C PHE A 118 10.68 1.87 -26.02
N THR A 119 11.22 0.94 -25.25
CA THR A 119 11.33 -0.46 -25.65
C THR A 119 9.97 -1.17 -25.59
N SER A 120 9.94 -2.43 -26.03
CA SER A 120 8.78 -3.29 -25.79
C SER A 120 8.55 -3.44 -24.27
N PRO A 121 7.31 -3.28 -23.77
CA PRO A 121 7.04 -3.39 -22.35
C PRO A 121 7.36 -4.79 -21.84
N PHE A 122 8.24 -4.88 -20.85
CA PHE A 122 8.65 -6.15 -20.23
C PHE A 122 7.78 -6.54 -19.03
N PHE A 123 6.94 -5.62 -18.53
CA PHE A 123 6.08 -5.84 -17.37
C PHE A 123 4.70 -5.21 -17.60
N SER A 124 3.64 -5.97 -17.37
CA SER A 124 2.26 -5.51 -17.49
C SER A 124 1.62 -5.36 -16.11
N THR A 125 1.09 -4.17 -15.82
CA THR A 125 0.39 -3.89 -14.56
C THR A 125 -1.01 -3.37 -14.83
N SER A 126 -1.98 -3.80 -14.04
CA SER A 126 -3.31 -3.20 -13.98
C SER A 126 -3.42 -2.24 -12.80
N LEU A 127 -4.28 -1.21 -12.92
CA LEU A 127 -4.62 -0.35 -11.80
C LEU A 127 -5.51 -1.10 -10.81
N GLY A 128 -5.10 -1.14 -9.54
CA GLY A 128 -5.87 -1.74 -8.45
C GLY A 128 -6.14 -0.73 -7.33
N ILE A 129 -7.28 -0.86 -6.66
CA ILE A 129 -7.59 -0.06 -5.47
C ILE A 129 -7.20 -0.89 -4.24
N LEU A 130 -6.25 -0.40 -3.46
CA LEU A 130 -5.89 -1.00 -2.18
C LEU A 130 -6.76 -0.41 -1.08
N VAL A 131 -7.57 -1.24 -0.44
CA VAL A 131 -8.43 -0.84 0.69
C VAL A 131 -8.03 -1.64 1.92
N ARG A 132 -7.91 -0.96 3.06
CA ARG A 132 -7.70 -1.62 4.35
C ARG A 132 -8.93 -2.46 4.70
N THR A 133 -8.71 -3.75 4.91
CA THR A 133 -9.73 -4.63 5.50
C THR A 133 -10.06 -4.14 6.91
N ARG A 134 -11.36 -4.03 7.22
CA ARG A 134 -11.85 -3.78 8.57
C ARG A 134 -12.49 -5.06 9.05
N ASP A 135 -11.93 -5.63 10.12
CA ASP A 135 -12.57 -6.74 10.81
C ASP A 135 -13.82 -6.22 11.51
N THR A 136 -14.98 -6.42 10.90
CA THR A 136 -16.26 -6.15 11.54
C THR A 136 -16.59 -7.32 12.44
N ALA A 137 -15.99 -7.37 13.63
CA ALA A 137 -16.49 -8.24 14.68
C ALA A 137 -17.94 -7.82 14.97
N ALA A 138 -18.89 -8.74 14.78
CA ALA A 138 -20.28 -8.46 15.10
C ALA A 138 -20.37 -8.16 16.61
N PRO A 139 -20.95 -7.02 17.02
CA PRO A 139 -21.09 -6.73 18.45
C PRO A 139 -21.99 -7.78 19.10
N ILE A 140 -21.82 -8.01 20.41
CA ILE A 140 -22.56 -9.05 21.14
C ILE A 140 -24.09 -8.87 21.05
N GLY A 141 -24.56 -7.64 20.79
CA GLY A 141 -25.98 -7.28 20.61
C GLY A 141 -26.46 -7.32 19.15
N ALA A 142 -25.66 -7.77 18.19
CA ALA A 142 -26.05 -7.83 16.78
C ALA A 142 -27.30 -8.71 16.54
N PHE A 143 -27.56 -9.68 17.42
CA PHE A 143 -28.78 -10.50 17.37
C PHE A 143 -30.06 -9.69 17.65
N MET A 144 -29.97 -8.51 18.26
CA MET A 144 -31.13 -7.64 18.53
C MET A 144 -31.47 -6.72 17.36
N TRP A 145 -30.55 -6.53 16.40
CA TRP A 145 -30.73 -5.67 15.23
C TRP A 145 -31.88 -6.03 14.28
N PRO A 146 -32.26 -7.32 14.09
CA PRO A 146 -33.35 -7.67 13.19
C PRO A 146 -34.71 -7.12 13.62
N LEU A 147 -34.88 -6.80 14.91
CA LEU A 147 -36.15 -6.40 15.48
C LEU A 147 -36.12 -4.95 15.99
N HIS A 148 -37.06 -4.13 15.54
CA HIS A 148 -37.18 -2.74 15.97
C HIS A 148 -37.49 -2.66 17.48
N TRP A 149 -37.00 -1.62 18.16
CA TRP A 149 -37.12 -1.45 19.62
C TRP A 149 -38.58 -1.50 20.11
N THR A 150 -39.52 -1.04 19.29
CA THR A 150 -40.96 -1.09 19.60
C THR A 150 -41.51 -2.51 19.71
N MET A 151 -40.98 -3.44 18.92
CA MET A 151 -41.39 -4.85 18.98
C MET A 151 -40.82 -5.54 20.22
N TRP A 152 -39.60 -5.21 20.62
CA TRP A 152 -39.04 -5.66 21.90
C TRP A 152 -39.88 -5.18 23.09
N LEU A 153 -40.27 -3.90 23.09
CA LEU A 153 -41.19 -3.37 24.09
C LEU A 153 -42.55 -4.07 24.02
N GLY A 154 -43.06 -4.33 22.81
CA GLY A 154 -44.31 -5.07 22.59
C GLY A 154 -44.28 -6.47 23.19
N ILE A 155 -43.20 -7.23 22.98
CA ILE A 155 -43.00 -8.56 23.58
C ILE A 155 -42.99 -8.44 25.11
N PHE A 156 -42.26 -7.49 25.67
CA PHE A 156 -42.21 -7.27 27.12
C PHE A 156 -43.60 -6.96 27.70
N VAL A 157 -44.34 -6.04 27.09
CA VAL A 157 -45.70 -5.67 27.53
C VAL A 157 -46.66 -6.85 27.40
N ALA A 158 -46.63 -7.58 26.28
CA ALA A 158 -47.49 -8.73 26.05
C ALA A 158 -47.25 -9.86 27.08
N LEU A 159 -45.99 -10.13 27.44
CA LEU A 159 -45.64 -11.10 28.48
C LEU A 159 -46.21 -10.70 29.85
N HIS A 160 -46.10 -9.42 30.23
CA HIS A 160 -46.62 -8.94 31.52
C HIS A 160 -48.14 -8.95 31.57
N ILE A 161 -48.81 -8.51 30.51
CA ILE A 161 -50.27 -8.56 30.41
C ILE A 161 -50.76 -10.00 30.53
N THR A 162 -50.13 -10.93 29.81
CA THR A 162 -50.48 -12.36 29.86
C THR A 162 -50.28 -12.92 31.27
N ALA A 163 -49.17 -12.61 31.94
CA ALA A 163 -48.91 -13.05 33.32
C ALA A 163 -49.96 -12.52 34.32
N ILE A 164 -50.31 -11.23 34.22
CA ILE A 164 -51.36 -10.62 35.07
C ILE A 164 -52.70 -11.28 34.79
N PHE A 165 -53.07 -11.46 33.52
CA PHE A 165 -54.34 -12.07 33.14
C PHE A 165 -54.44 -13.51 33.66
N LEU A 166 -53.40 -14.33 33.48
CA LEU A 166 -53.35 -15.68 34.03
C LEU A 166 -53.45 -15.68 35.56
N THR A 167 -52.76 -14.76 36.23
CA THR A 167 -52.81 -14.65 37.70
C THR A 167 -54.22 -14.29 38.19
N LEU A 168 -54.90 -13.34 37.53
CA LEU A 168 -56.28 -12.98 37.85
C LEU A 168 -57.26 -14.11 37.54
N TYR A 169 -57.07 -14.82 36.43
CA TYR A 169 -57.86 -15.97 36.06
C TYR A 169 -57.74 -17.09 37.09
N GLU A 170 -56.51 -17.45 37.47
CA GLU A 170 -56.22 -18.43 38.53
C GLU A 170 -56.77 -17.98 39.89
N TRP A 171 -56.69 -16.68 40.21
CA TRP A 171 -57.26 -16.16 41.45
C TRP A 171 -58.79 -16.24 41.47
N LYS A 172 -59.45 -16.00 40.34
CA LYS A 172 -60.92 -16.05 40.22
C LYS A 172 -61.45 -17.45 39.97
N SER A 173 -60.59 -18.39 39.57
CA SER A 173 -60.94 -19.79 39.34
C SER A 173 -61.29 -20.48 40.67
N PRO A 174 -62.41 -21.22 40.75
CA PRO A 174 -62.83 -21.93 41.95
C PRO A 174 -61.88 -23.08 42.36
N PHE A 175 -61.00 -23.50 41.44
CA PHE A 175 -59.99 -24.53 41.67
C PHE A 175 -58.55 -23.97 41.65
N GLY A 176 -58.39 -22.64 41.55
CA GLY A 176 -57.08 -21.97 41.46
C GLY A 176 -56.55 -21.43 42.80
N MET A 177 -55.65 -20.45 42.74
CA MET A 177 -54.81 -19.99 43.86
C MET A 177 -55.51 -19.18 44.97
N THR A 178 -56.84 -19.25 45.12
CA THR A 178 -57.54 -18.56 46.22
C THR A 178 -57.55 -19.36 47.53
N PRO A 179 -57.24 -18.74 48.69
CA PRO A 179 -57.29 -19.42 50.00
C PRO A 179 -58.68 -19.98 50.36
N LYS A 180 -59.75 -19.41 49.78
CA LYS A 180 -61.14 -19.85 50.00
C LYS A 180 -61.50 -21.14 49.27
N GLY A 181 -60.79 -21.50 48.19
CA GLY A 181 -60.92 -22.79 47.51
C GLY A 181 -60.18 -23.93 48.23
N ARG A 182 -59.28 -23.60 49.15
CA ARG A 182 -58.50 -24.54 49.96
C ARG A 182 -59.28 -25.09 51.16
N ASN A 183 -60.58 -25.32 51.00
CA ASN A 183 -61.38 -26.06 51.97
C ASN A 183 -62.09 -27.23 51.29
N ARG A 184 -61.31 -28.06 50.60
CA ARG A 184 -61.72 -29.44 50.28
C ARG A 184 -61.25 -30.35 51.40
N SER A 185 -62.21 -30.98 52.08
CA SER A 185 -61.99 -32.11 52.98
C SER A 185 -61.73 -33.43 52.26
N LYS A 186 -61.68 -33.44 50.91
CA LYS A 186 -61.31 -34.61 50.11
C LYS A 186 -60.43 -34.23 48.93
N VAL A 187 -59.24 -34.81 48.93
CA VAL A 187 -58.37 -34.96 47.77
C VAL A 187 -58.95 -36.10 46.94
N PHE A 188 -59.35 -35.79 45.70
CA PHE A 188 -59.48 -36.76 44.62
C PHE A 188 -58.64 -36.21 43.48
#